data_AF-A0A388Q4M7-F1
#
_entry.id   AF-A0A388Q4M7-F1
#
_cell.length_a   1.000
_cell.length_b   1.000
_cell.length_c   1.000
_cell.angle_alpha   90.00
_cell.angle_beta   90.00
_cell.angle_gamma   90.00
#
_symmetry.space_group_name_H-M   'P 1'
#
loop_
_entity.id
_entity.type
_entity.pdbx_description
1 polymer ?
#
loop_
_entity_poly.entity_id
_entity_poly.type
_entity_poly.pdbx_seq_one_letter_code
_entity_poly.pdbx_strand_id
1 'polypeptide(L)'
;MRIGDSSNGKIYLNGVLNQTGWVHALWNTGDTTNVITGLAPGTFWVKTTDSIGCVKTDTMVLFNDGKPYLGLVSYTPPLCYGDSSGAIILTGSSGTAPYKYSIDGINFSSFAQITNIAGGTYTIYITDAIPV
;
A
#
# COMPACT_ATOMS: atom_id res chain seq x y z
N MET A 1 -5.92 20.24 -8.19
CA MET A 1 -5.87 19.04 -7.34
C MET A 1 -6.28 17.84 -8.18
N ARG A 2 -5.55 16.73 -8.09
CA ARG A 2 -5.86 15.46 -8.76
C ARG A 2 -5.55 14.29 -7.83
N ILE A 3 -6.39 13.27 -7.83
CA ILE A 3 -6.08 11.95 -7.25
C ILE A 3 -5.16 11.18 -8.22
N GLY A 4 -4.19 10.42 -7.69
CA GLY A 4 -3.41 9.45 -8.48
C GLY A 4 -3.11 8.15 -7.73
N ASP A 5 -2.84 7.07 -8.48
CA ASP A 5 -2.36 5.79 -7.95
C ASP A 5 -0.84 5.72 -7.91
N SER A 6 -0.31 4.96 -6.95
CA SER A 6 1.09 4.53 -6.92
C SER A 6 1.25 3.02 -7.11
N SER A 7 0.20 2.31 -7.51
CA SER A 7 0.09 0.84 -7.39
C SER A 7 0.13 0.36 -5.93
N ASN A 8 -0.14 -0.93 -5.68
CA ASN A 8 -0.10 -1.58 -4.36
C ASN A 8 -1.13 -1.06 -3.32
N GLY A 9 -2.37 -0.81 -3.74
CA GLY A 9 -3.42 -0.40 -2.81
C GLY A 9 -3.18 0.97 -2.17
N LYS A 10 -2.41 1.83 -2.84
CA LYS A 10 -2.06 3.17 -2.36
C LYS A 10 -2.50 4.24 -3.35
N ILE A 11 -3.19 5.25 -2.83
CA ILE A 11 -3.69 6.42 -3.56
C ILE A 11 -3.20 7.67 -2.84
N TYR A 12 -2.76 8.68 -3.60
CA TYR A 12 -2.28 9.95 -3.08
C TYR A 12 -3.04 11.15 -3.65
N LEU A 13 -3.04 12.24 -2.87
CA LEU A 13 -3.52 13.54 -3.30
C LEU A 13 -2.37 14.39 -3.83
N ASN A 14 -2.37 14.68 -5.13
CA ASN A 14 -1.39 15.57 -5.73
C ASN A 14 -1.85 17.03 -5.68
N GLY A 15 -0.96 17.89 -5.16
CA GLY A 15 -1.13 19.34 -5.16
C GLY A 15 -2.05 19.89 -4.07
N VAL A 16 -2.09 19.26 -2.89
CA VAL A 16 -2.84 19.75 -1.71
C VAL A 16 -1.96 20.57 -0.77
N LEU A 17 -0.69 20.19 -0.60
CA LEU A 17 0.28 20.98 0.15
C LEU A 17 1.09 21.79 -0.86
N ASN A 18 1.03 23.12 -0.74
CA ASN A 18 1.85 24.13 -1.43
C ASN A 18 1.23 24.85 -2.66
N GLN A 19 -0.09 24.84 -2.87
CA GLN A 19 -0.75 25.84 -3.73
C GLN A 19 -2.06 26.35 -3.10
N THR A 20 -1.97 27.57 -2.54
CA THR A 20 -3.05 28.55 -2.28
C THR A 20 -4.49 28.06 -2.49
N GLY A 21 -5.09 27.42 -1.48
CA GLY A 21 -6.54 27.17 -1.47
C GLY A 21 -6.96 26.06 -0.51
N TRP A 22 -6.68 24.80 -0.84
CA TRP A 22 -7.29 23.63 -0.19
C TRP A 22 -6.60 23.29 1.14
N VAL A 23 -7.38 23.20 2.23
CA VAL A 23 -6.86 23.00 3.61
C VAL A 23 -7.35 21.73 4.28
N HIS A 24 -8.46 21.15 3.81
CA HIS A 24 -9.00 19.91 4.35
C HIS A 24 -9.23 18.88 3.25
N ALA A 25 -8.90 17.63 3.53
CA ALA A 25 -9.28 16.47 2.74
C ALA A 25 -10.12 15.51 3.58
N LEU A 26 -11.11 14.88 2.95
CA LEU A 26 -11.95 13.83 3.53
C LEU A 26 -12.21 12.77 2.46
N TRP A 27 -11.60 11.61 2.63
CA TRP A 27 -11.82 10.44 1.80
C TRP A 27 -13.15 9.77 2.13
N ASN A 28 -13.69 9.02 1.17
CA ASN A 28 -14.86 8.15 1.39
C ASN A 28 -14.62 7.05 2.45
N THR A 29 -13.36 6.79 2.80
CA THR A 29 -12.95 5.92 3.90
C THR A 29 -13.00 6.60 5.27
N GLY A 30 -13.24 7.91 5.33
CA GLY A 30 -13.15 8.73 6.53
C GLY A 30 -11.73 9.25 6.84
N ASP A 31 -10.73 8.87 6.06
CA ASP A 31 -9.36 9.35 6.21
C ASP A 31 -9.26 10.84 5.80
N THR A 32 -8.33 11.57 6.40
CA THR A 32 -8.09 13.01 6.14
C THR A 32 -6.66 13.32 5.71
N THR A 33 -5.82 12.30 5.59
CA THR A 33 -4.43 12.42 5.16
C THR A 33 -4.32 12.54 3.64
N ASN A 34 -3.14 12.93 3.17
CA ASN A 34 -2.86 13.01 1.73
C ASN A 34 -2.64 11.66 1.07
N VAL A 35 -2.63 10.56 1.83
CA VAL A 35 -2.29 9.24 1.33
C VAL A 35 -3.07 8.16 2.06
N ILE A 36 -3.81 7.36 1.31
CA ILE A 36 -4.51 6.19 1.82
C ILE A 36 -3.84 4.93 1.26
N THR A 37 -3.63 3.93 2.11
CA THR A 37 -2.89 2.69 1.81
C THR A 37 -3.67 1.46 2.23
N GLY A 38 -3.25 0.28 1.73
CA GLY A 38 -3.88 -0.99 2.10
C GLY A 38 -5.31 -1.14 1.55
N LEU A 39 -5.61 -0.43 0.46
CA LEU A 39 -6.92 -0.40 -0.14
C LEU A 39 -7.17 -1.62 -1.01
N ALA A 40 -8.33 -2.23 -0.84
CA ALA A 40 -8.87 -3.17 -1.81
C ALA A 40 -9.32 -2.42 -3.08
N PRO A 41 -9.36 -3.10 -4.24
CA PRO A 41 -9.95 -2.57 -5.46
C PRO A 41 -11.36 -2.00 -5.23
N GLY A 42 -11.64 -0.84 -5.81
CA GLY A 42 -12.89 -0.14 -5.59
C GLY A 42 -12.83 1.32 -6.04
N THR A 43 -13.97 2.00 -5.92
CA THR A 43 -14.07 3.43 -6.22
C THR A 43 -13.80 4.23 -4.95
N PHE A 44 -12.81 5.11 -5.02
CA PHE A 44 -12.44 6.05 -3.97
C PHE A 44 -12.75 7.47 -4.42
N TRP A 45 -13.25 8.29 -3.50
CA TRP A 45 -13.42 9.72 -3.74
C TRP A 45 -12.87 10.51 -2.58
N VAL A 46 -12.35 11.70 -2.87
CA VAL A 46 -11.89 12.66 -1.88
C VAL A 46 -12.70 13.94 -2.04
N LYS A 47 -13.21 14.43 -0.91
CA LYS A 47 -13.74 15.78 -0.80
C LYS A 47 -12.65 16.67 -0.23
N THR A 48 -12.38 17.79 -0.89
CA THR A 48 -11.50 18.82 -0.36
C THR A 48 -12.23 20.12 -0.14
N THR A 49 -11.83 20.83 0.91
CA THR A 49 -12.39 22.12 1.28
C THR A 49 -11.28 23.15 1.43
N ASP A 50 -11.45 24.33 0.84
CA ASP A 50 -10.55 25.46 0.99
C ASP A 50 -10.86 26.28 2.26
N SER A 51 -10.02 27.28 2.55
CA SER A 51 -10.14 28.09 3.77
C SER A 51 -11.34 29.03 3.77
N ILE A 52 -12.00 29.19 2.62
CA ILE A 52 -13.19 30.04 2.45
C ILE A 52 -14.46 29.21 2.21
N GLY A 53 -14.36 27.88 2.26
CA GLY A 53 -15.48 26.94 2.20
C GLY A 53 -15.82 26.39 0.81
N CYS A 54 -15.05 26.68 -0.24
CA CYS A 54 -15.26 26.01 -1.53
C CYS A 54 -14.96 24.52 -1.38
N VAL A 55 -15.74 23.69 -2.07
CA VAL A 55 -15.62 22.23 -2.04
C VAL A 55 -15.33 21.71 -3.43
N LYS A 56 -14.38 20.78 -3.54
CA LYS A 56 -14.18 19.96 -4.73
C LYS A 56 -14.16 18.48 -4.38
N THR A 57 -14.78 17.69 -5.24
CA THR A 57 -14.72 16.23 -5.17
C THR A 57 -13.97 15.71 -6.38
N ASP A 58 -13.03 14.81 -6.14
CA ASP A 58 -12.35 14.05 -7.18
C ASP A 58 -12.57 12.55 -6.92
N THR A 59 -12.59 11.76 -7.99
CA THR A 59 -12.96 10.33 -7.94
C THR A 59 -11.95 9.51 -8.72
N MET A 60 -11.59 8.36 -8.17
CA MET A 60 -10.67 7.40 -8.77
C MET A 60 -11.20 5.98 -8.62
N VAL A 61 -10.97 5.15 -9.64
CA VAL A 61 -11.19 3.70 -9.56
C VAL A 61 -9.84 3.03 -9.38
N LEU A 62 -9.68 2.30 -8.28
CA LEU A 62 -8.58 1.38 -8.07
C LEU A 62 -9.00 0.02 -8.64
N PHE A 63 -8.42 -0.37 -9.78
CA PHE A 63 -8.75 -1.62 -10.45
C PHE A 63 -8.05 -2.83 -9.79
N ASN A 64 -8.77 -3.95 -9.78
CA ASN A 64 -8.18 -5.27 -9.57
C ASN A 64 -7.71 -5.75 -10.95
N ASP A 65 -6.41 -5.85 -11.20
CA ASP A 65 -5.91 -6.47 -12.44
C ASP A 65 -5.91 -8.01 -12.36
N GLY A 66 -6.55 -8.57 -11.32
CA GLY A 66 -6.59 -9.98 -11.01
C GLY A 66 -5.38 -10.46 -10.22
N LYS A 67 -4.35 -9.61 -10.01
CA LYS A 67 -3.12 -10.01 -9.34
C LYS A 67 -3.14 -9.64 -7.86
N PRO A 68 -2.41 -10.41 -7.03
CA PRO A 68 -2.14 -10.01 -5.66
C PRO A 68 -1.19 -8.81 -5.61
N TYR A 69 -1.51 -7.85 -4.74
CA TYR A 69 -0.62 -6.77 -4.31
C TYR A 69 0.08 -7.15 -3.01
N LEU A 70 1.37 -6.85 -2.96
CA LEU A 70 2.20 -6.98 -1.77
C LEU A 70 2.29 -5.64 -1.02
N GLY A 71 2.00 -5.67 0.27
CA GLY A 71 2.21 -4.56 1.20
C GLY A 71 3.23 -4.91 2.28
N LEU A 72 4.06 -3.93 2.66
CA LEU A 72 4.91 -4.01 3.85
C LEU A 72 4.14 -3.45 5.05
N VAL A 73 4.03 -4.25 6.12
CA VAL A 73 3.40 -3.82 7.38
C VAL A 73 4.44 -3.22 8.32
N SER A 74 5.52 -3.96 8.56
CA SER A 74 6.63 -3.52 9.42
C SER A 74 7.89 -4.35 9.16
N TYR A 75 9.01 -3.90 9.71
CA TYR A 75 10.26 -4.65 9.71
C TYR A 75 11.05 -4.42 10.99
N THR A 76 11.86 -5.42 11.36
CA THR A 76 12.81 -5.39 12.46
C THR A 76 14.22 -5.52 11.85
N PRO A 77 15.12 -4.54 12.03
CA PRO A 77 16.49 -4.66 11.54
C PRO A 77 17.27 -5.71 12.34
N PRO A 78 18.31 -6.34 11.76
CA PRO A 78 19.23 -7.18 12.51
C PRO A 78 19.94 -6.40 13.63
N LEU A 79 20.31 -7.09 14.71
CA LEU A 79 20.95 -6.49 15.88
C LEU A 79 22.37 -6.00 15.58
N CYS A 80 23.10 -6.74 14.73
CA CYS A 80 24.49 -6.50 14.42
C CYS A 80 24.76 -6.69 12.92
N TYR A 81 25.84 -6.08 12.43
CA TYR A 81 26.34 -6.35 11.09
C TYR A 81 26.71 -7.84 10.95
N GLY A 82 26.19 -8.50 9.92
CA GLY A 82 26.41 -9.92 9.65
C GLY A 82 25.47 -10.88 10.40
N ASP A 83 24.61 -10.38 11.29
CA ASP A 83 23.56 -11.19 11.91
C ASP A 83 22.34 -11.30 10.99
N SER A 84 21.64 -12.42 11.08
CA SER A 84 20.35 -12.69 10.45
C SER A 84 19.16 -12.46 11.37
N SER A 85 19.30 -11.80 12.53
CA SER A 85 18.19 -11.59 13.48
C SER A 85 17.05 -10.68 12.98
N GLY A 86 17.08 -10.24 11.72
CA GLY A 86 16.06 -9.37 11.14
C GLY A 86 14.76 -10.10 10.81
N ALA A 87 13.69 -9.32 10.63
CA ALA A 87 12.37 -9.82 10.22
C ALA A 87 11.58 -8.79 9.39
N ILE A 88 10.69 -9.27 8.53
CA ILE A 88 9.69 -8.45 7.83
C ILE A 88 8.30 -9.05 8.02
N ILE A 89 7.31 -8.17 8.19
CA ILE A 89 5.89 -8.52 8.23
C ILE A 89 5.23 -7.90 7.01
N LEU A 90 4.51 -8.73 6.26
CA LEU A 90 3.92 -8.43 4.97
C LEU A 90 2.40 -8.57 5.05
N THR A 91 1.73 -8.07 4.02
CA THR A 91 0.30 -8.31 3.80
C THR A 91 0.04 -8.46 2.31
N GLY A 92 -0.93 -9.31 1.97
CA GLY A 92 -1.44 -9.50 0.63
C GLY A 92 -2.82 -8.88 0.52
N SER A 93 -3.09 -8.23 -0.60
CA SER A 93 -4.41 -7.67 -0.92
C SER A 93 -4.70 -7.84 -2.40
N SER A 94 -5.98 -7.78 -2.81
CA SER A 94 -6.39 -8.05 -4.20
C SER A 94 -6.09 -9.49 -4.66
N GLY A 95 -6.55 -9.88 -5.85
CA GLY A 95 -6.50 -11.27 -6.29
C GLY A 95 -7.37 -12.21 -5.44
N THR A 96 -6.97 -13.48 -5.32
CA THR A 96 -7.74 -14.52 -4.62
C THR A 96 -6.94 -15.18 -3.50
N ALA A 97 -7.35 -14.94 -2.24
CA ALA A 97 -6.76 -15.62 -1.09
C ALA A 97 -6.94 -17.16 -1.16
N PRO A 98 -6.04 -17.97 -0.55
CA PRO A 98 -4.91 -17.55 0.30
C PRO A 98 -3.69 -17.04 -0.49
N TYR A 99 -2.96 -16.09 0.12
CA TYR A 99 -1.70 -15.59 -0.40
C TYR A 99 -0.51 -16.40 0.11
N LYS A 100 0.55 -16.47 -0.70
CA LYS A 100 1.85 -16.99 -0.29
C LYS A 100 2.95 -15.98 -0.63
N TYR A 101 3.96 -15.93 0.23
CA TYR A 101 5.05 -14.97 0.19
C TYR A 101 6.39 -15.70 0.02
N SER A 102 7.33 -15.06 -0.66
CA SER A 102 8.67 -15.60 -0.88
C SER A 102 9.70 -14.48 -0.93
N ILE A 103 10.90 -14.74 -0.39
CA ILE A 103 12.06 -13.85 -0.47
C ILE A 103 13.05 -14.23 -1.58
N ASP A 104 12.93 -15.46 -2.10
CA ASP A 104 13.82 -16.02 -3.13
C ASP A 104 13.12 -16.22 -4.49
N GLY A 105 11.80 -16.03 -4.53
CA GLY A 105 10.96 -16.25 -5.72
C GLY A 105 10.74 -17.73 -6.05
N ILE A 106 11.17 -18.65 -5.19
CA ILE A 106 11.13 -20.10 -5.43
C ILE A 106 10.30 -20.79 -4.33
N ASN A 107 10.63 -20.53 -3.07
CA ASN A 107 9.98 -21.14 -1.91
C ASN A 107 8.90 -20.21 -1.37
N PHE A 108 7.63 -20.61 -1.56
CA PHE A 108 6.47 -19.84 -1.15
C PHE A 108 5.85 -20.38 0.14
N SER A 109 5.63 -19.49 1.10
CA SER A 109 5.06 -19.77 2.42
C SER A 109 3.76 -19.02 2.64
N SER A 110 2.80 -19.63 3.34
CA SER A 110 1.56 -18.95 3.76
C SER A 110 1.75 -18.00 4.95
N PHE A 111 2.93 -18.02 5.58
CA PHE A 111 3.26 -17.09 6.65
C PHE A 111 3.65 -15.74 6.06
N ALA A 112 2.93 -14.68 6.43
CA ALA A 112 3.24 -13.31 6.03
C ALA A 112 4.41 -12.69 6.83
N GLN A 113 5.17 -13.51 7.55
CA GLN A 113 6.36 -13.11 8.29
C GLN A 113 7.57 -13.87 7.74
N ILE A 114 8.63 -13.14 7.39
CA ILE A 114 9.92 -13.71 7.02
C ILE A 114 10.92 -13.30 8.10
N THR A 115 11.50 -14.29 8.78
CA THR A 115 12.49 -14.10 9.85
C THR A 115 13.85 -14.64 9.40
N ASN A 116 14.86 -14.45 10.24
CA ASN A 116 16.21 -14.95 9.99
C ASN A 116 16.84 -14.32 8.74
N ILE A 117 16.59 -13.02 8.51
CA ILE A 117 17.15 -12.26 7.40
C ILE A 117 18.25 -11.32 7.86
N ALA A 118 19.32 -11.27 7.08
CA ALA A 118 20.43 -10.34 7.30
C ALA A 118 20.07 -8.93 6.79
N GLY A 119 20.94 -7.96 7.07
CA GLY A 119 20.80 -6.62 6.53
C GLY A 119 21.05 -6.62 5.03
N GLY A 120 20.13 -6.08 4.24
CA GLY A 120 20.27 -6.06 2.78
C GLY A 120 19.03 -5.55 2.07
N THR A 121 19.12 -5.50 0.73
CA THR A 121 17.98 -5.21 -0.14
C THR A 121 17.42 -6.54 -0.64
N TYR A 122 16.10 -6.73 -0.44
CA TYR A 122 15.40 -7.95 -0.85
C TYR A 122 14.29 -7.62 -1.84
N THR A 123 14.12 -8.49 -2.84
CA THR A 123 12.93 -8.53 -3.67
C THR A 123 11.98 -9.57 -3.08
N ILE A 124 10.77 -9.15 -2.73
CA ILE A 124 9.75 -10.01 -2.15
C ILE A 124 8.68 -10.31 -3.20
N TYR A 125 8.30 -11.58 -3.28
CA TYR A 125 7.32 -12.10 -4.21
C TYR A 125 6.05 -12.49 -3.46
N ILE A 126 4.90 -12.30 -4.11
CA ILE A 126 3.60 -12.73 -3.63
C ILE A 126 2.90 -13.52 -4.74
N THR A 127 2.24 -14.61 -4.36
CA THR A 127 1.32 -15.37 -5.22
C THR A 127 -0.01 -15.52 -4.50
N ASP A 128 -1.07 -15.72 -5.27
CA ASP A 128 -2.42 -15.98 -4.77
C ASP A 128 -2.88 -17.37 -5.23
N ALA A 129 -4.14 -17.72 -4.94
CA ALA A 129 -4.65 -19.07 -5.17
C ALA A 129 -4.96 -19.38 -6.65
N ILE A 130 -4.96 -18.38 -7.52
CA ILE A 130 -5.23 -18.56 -8.96
C ILE A 130 -3.91 -18.37 -9.72
N PRO A 131 -3.35 -19.43 -10.33
CA PRO A 131 -2.25 -19.24 -11.27
C PRO A 131 -2.79 -18.50 -12.49
N VAL A 132 -2.30 -17.28 -12.73
CA VAL A 132 -2.53 -16.54 -13.98
C VAL A 132 -1.76 -17.18 -15.11
#